data_AF-A0A5C2FPZ1-F1
#
_entry.id   AF-A0A5C2FPZ1-F1
#
_cell.length_a   1.000
_cell.length_b   1.000
_cell.length_c   1.000
_cell.angle_alpha   90.00
_cell.angle_beta   90.00
_cell.angle_gamma   90.00
#
_symmetry.space_group_name_H-M   'P 1'
#
loop_
_entity.id
_entity.type
_entity.pdbx_description
1 polymer ?
#
loop_
_entity_poly.entity_id
_entity_poly.type
_entity_poly.pdbx_seq_one_letter_code
_entity_poly.pdbx_strand_id
1 'polypeptide(L)'
;MAENSVPDLPPVNAEAAQKMWSEYLGSKGIPLADAPHHVAESFGDNPALADELLHEMLHGTKRATSSLASDYAYYNERVPQPEDHCIVCDGDGQPRAILRVLSVERASFFEVDAQFAAAEGEGDLSLEYWRAEHEKFWRRTQKSIGVDWKPEDTLQPGGELVLERFELCWPMEHAD
;
A
#
# COMPACT_ATOMS: atom_id res chain seq x y z
N MET A 1 27.41 -19.04 -5.22
CA MET A 1 25.95 -19.23 -5.23
C MET A 1 25.39 -17.90 -5.68
N ALA A 2 24.71 -17.85 -6.82
CA ALA A 2 24.14 -16.60 -7.29
C ALA A 2 23.07 -16.20 -6.27
N GLU A 3 23.28 -15.08 -5.58
CA GLU A 3 22.18 -14.40 -4.88
C GLU A 3 21.17 -14.07 -5.98
N ASN A 4 20.05 -14.81 -6.00
CA ASN A 4 18.91 -14.41 -6.80
C ASN A 4 18.41 -13.09 -6.19
N SER A 5 18.95 -11.97 -6.65
CA SER A 5 18.42 -10.66 -6.31
C SER A 5 17.01 -10.60 -6.86
N VAL A 6 16.04 -10.42 -5.97
CA VAL A 6 14.67 -10.10 -6.38
C VAL A 6 14.75 -8.78 -7.18
N PRO A 7 14.16 -8.71 -8.38
CA PRO A 7 14.21 -7.49 -9.17
C PRO A 7 13.50 -6.34 -8.45
N ASP A 8 14.09 -5.14 -8.52
CA ASP A 8 13.47 -3.93 -8.00
C ASP A 8 12.20 -3.60 -8.78
N LEU A 9 11.24 -2.94 -8.12
CA LEU A 9 10.06 -2.41 -8.78
C LEU A 9 10.45 -1.36 -9.84
N PRO A 10 9.91 -1.47 -11.07
CA PRO A 10 10.08 -0.41 -12.05
C PRO A 10 9.32 0.85 -11.62
N PRO A 11 9.69 2.03 -12.15
CA PRO A 11 8.91 3.24 -11.92
C PRO A 11 7.50 3.09 -12.50
N VAL A 12 6.51 3.72 -11.83
CA VAL A 12 5.13 3.75 -12.32
C VAL A 12 5.02 4.43 -13.68
N ASN A 13 4.14 3.91 -14.54
CA ASN A 13 3.81 4.50 -15.82
C ASN A 13 2.95 5.76 -15.62
N ALA A 14 3.61 6.90 -15.43
CA ALA A 14 2.96 8.18 -15.12
C ALA A 14 1.94 8.63 -16.19
N GLU A 15 2.19 8.37 -17.47
CA GLU A 15 1.26 8.73 -18.55
C GLU A 15 -0.02 7.89 -18.46
N ALA A 16 0.11 6.58 -18.27
CA ALA A 16 -1.04 5.70 -18.09
C ALA A 16 -1.79 6.02 -16.80
N ALA A 17 -1.08 6.33 -15.71
CA ALA A 17 -1.69 6.68 -14.41
C ALA A 17 -2.52 7.97 -14.54
N GLN A 18 -1.97 9.00 -15.18
CA GLN A 18 -2.70 10.24 -15.45
C GLN A 18 -3.94 10.02 -16.32
N LYS A 19 -3.87 9.09 -17.29
CA LYS A 19 -5.01 8.71 -18.12
C LYS A 19 -6.09 8.02 -17.28
N MET A 20 -5.74 7.02 -16.48
CA MET A 20 -6.69 6.34 -15.59
C MET A 20 -7.33 7.31 -14.59
N TRP A 21 -6.55 8.23 -14.02
CA TRP A 21 -7.06 9.26 -13.11
C TRP A 21 -8.10 10.16 -13.79
N SER A 22 -7.80 10.61 -15.01
CA SER A 22 -8.71 11.45 -15.79
C SER A 22 -10.03 10.73 -16.13
N GLU A 23 -9.96 9.43 -16.43
CA GLU A 23 -11.14 8.58 -16.66
C GLU A 23 -12.00 8.44 -15.40
N TYR A 24 -11.36 8.20 -14.24
CA TYR A 24 -12.05 8.14 -12.96
C TYR A 24 -12.76 9.45 -12.62
N LEU A 25 -12.05 10.59 -12.68
CA LEU A 25 -12.63 11.91 -12.45
C LEU A 25 -13.81 12.18 -13.39
N GLY A 26 -13.65 11.86 -14.68
CA GLY A 26 -14.70 11.96 -15.69
C GLY A 26 -15.93 11.12 -15.35
N SER A 27 -15.75 9.89 -14.85
CA SER A 27 -16.85 9.02 -14.45
C SER A 27 -17.62 9.53 -13.23
N LYS A 28 -16.95 10.25 -12.32
CA LYS A 28 -17.56 10.88 -11.13
C LYS A 28 -18.06 12.29 -11.40
N GLY A 29 -17.78 12.86 -12.58
CA GLY A 29 -18.11 14.26 -12.91
C GLY A 29 -17.30 15.28 -12.09
N ILE A 30 -16.13 14.89 -11.58
CA ILE A 30 -15.26 15.75 -10.79
C ILE A 30 -14.35 16.54 -11.75
N PRO A 31 -14.37 17.88 -11.74
CA PRO A 31 -13.44 18.66 -12.54
C PRO A 31 -12.03 18.59 -11.93
N LEU A 32 -11.00 18.70 -12.77
CA LEU A 32 -9.60 18.60 -12.32
C LEU A 32 -9.23 19.61 -11.21
N ALA A 33 -9.86 20.78 -11.20
CA ALA A 33 -9.64 21.80 -10.17
C ALA A 33 -10.10 21.37 -8.77
N ASP A 34 -11.04 20.43 -8.69
CA ASP A 34 -11.60 19.88 -7.45
C ASP A 34 -11.13 18.43 -7.23
N ALA A 35 -10.13 17.97 -8.00
CA ALA A 35 -9.62 16.61 -7.87
C ALA A 35 -8.98 16.42 -6.49
N PRO A 36 -9.31 15.33 -5.77
CA PRO A 36 -8.67 15.01 -4.51
C PRO A 36 -7.18 14.72 -4.72
N HIS A 37 -6.44 14.77 -3.61
CA HIS A 37 -5.03 14.41 -3.61
C HIS A 37 -4.89 12.93 -3.97
N HIS A 38 -3.93 12.61 -4.83
CA HIS A 38 -3.65 11.23 -5.22
C HIS A 38 -2.16 10.99 -5.43
N VAL A 39 -1.78 9.73 -5.28
CA VAL A 39 -0.47 9.19 -5.66
C VAL A 39 -0.64 8.02 -6.65
N ALA A 40 0.45 7.55 -7.23
CA ALA A 40 0.48 6.32 -8.01
C ALA A 40 1.67 5.47 -7.57
N GLU A 41 1.42 4.21 -7.19
CA GLU A 41 2.44 3.32 -6.62
C GLU A 41 2.09 1.85 -6.85
N SER A 42 3.12 0.99 -6.83
CA SER A 42 2.96 -0.46 -6.76
C SER A 42 3.17 -0.90 -5.32
N PHE A 43 2.31 -1.77 -4.80
CA PHE A 43 2.38 -2.22 -3.41
C PHE A 43 3.47 -3.30 -3.24
N GLY A 44 4.10 -3.34 -2.06
CA GLY A 44 5.23 -4.25 -1.82
C GLY A 44 6.57 -3.71 -2.33
N ASP A 45 7.59 -4.56 -2.36
CA ASP A 45 8.97 -4.16 -2.65
C ASP A 45 9.57 -4.82 -3.90
N ASN A 46 8.76 -5.60 -4.63
CA ASN A 46 9.18 -6.28 -5.84
C ASN A 46 7.98 -6.57 -6.77
N PRO A 47 8.21 -6.79 -8.08
CA PRO A 47 7.14 -7.01 -9.05
C PRO A 47 6.18 -8.15 -8.69
N ALA A 48 6.69 -9.28 -8.19
CA ALA A 48 5.85 -10.43 -7.89
C ALA A 48 4.90 -10.14 -6.70
N LEU A 49 5.41 -9.47 -5.67
CA LEU A 49 4.58 -9.06 -4.53
C LEU A 49 3.56 -7.98 -4.93
N ALA A 50 3.93 -7.04 -5.82
CA ALA A 50 2.99 -6.06 -6.33
C ALA A 50 1.81 -6.70 -7.08
N ASP A 51 2.10 -7.68 -7.95
CA ASP A 51 1.06 -8.43 -8.66
C ASP A 51 0.18 -9.23 -7.69
N GLU A 52 0.76 -9.86 -6.68
CA GLU A 52 0.04 -10.62 -5.66
C GLU A 52 -0.89 -9.72 -4.83
N LEU A 53 -0.39 -8.61 -4.30
CA LEU A 53 -1.18 -7.69 -3.48
C LEU A 53 -2.30 -7.03 -4.29
N LEU A 54 -2.02 -6.66 -5.54
CA LEU A 54 -3.05 -6.16 -6.44
C LEU A 54 -4.12 -7.23 -6.73
N HIS A 55 -3.72 -8.49 -6.91
CA HIS A 55 -4.66 -9.59 -7.09
C HIS A 55 -5.61 -9.71 -5.89
N GLU A 56 -5.07 -9.64 -4.67
CA GLU A 56 -5.86 -9.70 -3.43
C GLU A 56 -6.80 -8.49 -3.27
N MET A 57 -6.46 -7.33 -3.81
CA MET A 57 -7.37 -6.18 -3.86
C MET A 57 -8.52 -6.43 -4.84
N LEU A 58 -8.20 -6.82 -6.07
CA LEU A 58 -9.16 -6.91 -7.19
C LEU A 58 -10.09 -8.12 -7.10
N HIS A 59 -9.59 -9.23 -6.56
CA HIS A 59 -10.26 -10.54 -6.57
C HIS A 59 -10.37 -11.18 -5.19
N GLY A 60 -9.60 -10.70 -4.22
CA GLY A 60 -9.63 -11.14 -2.83
C GLY A 60 -10.42 -10.19 -1.94
N THR A 61 -10.03 -10.15 -0.67
CA THR A 61 -10.69 -9.35 0.38
C THR A 61 -9.84 -8.20 0.90
N LYS A 62 -8.70 -7.90 0.27
CA LYS A 62 -7.77 -6.86 0.75
C LYS A 62 -8.43 -5.47 0.67
N ARG A 63 -8.67 -4.87 1.82
CA ARG A 63 -9.27 -3.53 2.05
C ARG A 63 -8.55 -2.74 3.14
N ALA A 64 -7.34 -3.18 3.49
CA ALA A 64 -6.44 -2.47 4.38
C ALA A 64 -4.99 -2.65 3.93
N THR A 65 -4.14 -1.69 4.32
CA THR A 65 -2.69 -1.71 4.09
C THR A 65 -1.96 -1.10 5.28
N SER A 66 -0.70 -1.47 5.48
CA SER A 66 0.15 -0.91 6.51
C SER A 66 1.53 -0.50 5.99
N SER A 67 2.04 0.60 6.56
CA SER A 67 3.37 1.16 6.23
C SER A 67 4.07 1.66 7.51
N LEU A 68 5.38 1.88 7.46
CA LEU A 68 6.10 2.45 8.61
C LEU A 68 5.99 3.98 8.59
N ALA A 69 5.66 4.59 9.72
CA ALA A 69 5.66 6.05 9.86
C ALA A 69 7.03 6.67 9.53
N SER A 70 8.11 5.93 9.81
CA SER A 70 9.48 6.35 9.49
C SER A 70 9.77 6.46 8.00
N ASP A 71 9.07 5.69 7.15
CA ASP A 71 9.28 5.71 5.70
C ASP A 71 8.88 7.06 5.12
N TYR A 72 7.74 7.62 5.56
CA TYR A 72 7.30 8.96 5.14
C TYR A 72 8.33 10.05 5.48
N ALA A 73 8.95 9.97 6.66
CA ALA A 73 9.99 10.92 7.05
C ALA A 73 11.28 10.72 6.23
N TYR A 74 11.64 9.47 5.95
CA TYR A 74 12.84 9.11 5.20
C TYR A 74 12.74 9.53 3.72
N TYR A 75 11.62 9.24 3.05
CA TYR A 75 11.38 9.58 1.65
C TYR A 75 10.86 11.02 1.45
N ASN A 76 10.67 11.79 2.53
CA ASN A 76 10.08 13.13 2.52
C ASN A 76 8.70 13.15 1.84
N GLU A 77 7.89 12.16 2.19
CA GLU A 77 6.54 11.96 1.69
C GLU A 77 5.51 12.37 2.76
N ARG A 78 4.29 12.66 2.30
CA ARG A 78 3.18 13.00 3.18
C ARG A 78 2.50 11.72 3.64
N VAL A 79 2.21 11.62 4.94
CA VAL A 79 1.35 10.57 5.48
C VAL A 79 -0.06 10.67 4.85
N PRO A 80 -0.66 9.56 4.40
CA PRO A 80 -1.99 9.55 3.81
C PRO A 80 -3.03 10.10 4.78
N GLN A 81 -4.11 10.62 4.22
CA GLN A 81 -5.27 11.15 4.94
C GLN A 81 -6.55 10.51 4.39
N PRO A 82 -7.63 10.44 5.19
CA PRO A 82 -8.95 10.11 4.67
C PRO A 82 -9.30 10.96 3.46
N GLU A 83 -9.95 10.34 2.47
CA GLU A 83 -10.27 10.88 1.13
C GLU A 83 -9.10 11.05 0.17
N ASP A 84 -7.85 10.76 0.56
CA ASP A 84 -6.77 10.60 -0.41
C ASP A 84 -7.02 9.37 -1.31
N HIS A 85 -6.55 9.45 -2.56
CA HIS A 85 -6.62 8.34 -3.51
C HIS A 85 -5.23 7.77 -3.80
N CYS A 86 -5.19 6.49 -4.14
CA CYS A 86 -3.98 5.85 -4.67
C CYS A 86 -4.33 5.11 -5.96
N ILE A 87 -3.60 5.42 -7.03
CA ILE A 87 -3.62 4.66 -8.27
C ILE A 87 -2.68 3.48 -8.08
N VAL A 88 -3.25 2.29 -7.89
CA VAL A 88 -2.52 1.06 -7.64
C VAL A 88 -2.00 0.50 -8.96
N CYS A 89 -0.69 0.31 -9.03
CA CYS A 89 0.03 -0.24 -10.17
C CYS A 89 0.42 -1.70 -9.94
N ASP A 90 0.52 -2.47 -11.04
CA ASP A 90 1.06 -3.84 -11.02
C ASP A 90 2.59 -3.86 -10.94
N GLY A 91 3.19 -5.05 -10.98
CA GLY A 91 4.62 -5.26 -10.90
C GLY A 91 5.42 -4.69 -12.08
N ASP A 92 4.75 -4.36 -13.20
CA ASP A 92 5.33 -3.68 -14.36
C ASP A 92 5.10 -2.16 -14.31
N GLY A 93 4.56 -1.64 -13.20
CA GLY A 93 4.26 -0.23 -13.00
C GLY A 93 3.06 0.27 -13.79
N GLN A 94 2.22 -0.61 -14.34
CA GLN A 94 1.01 -0.21 -15.07
C GLN A 94 -0.14 0.01 -14.09
N PRO A 95 -0.92 1.10 -14.19
CA PRO A 95 -2.04 1.36 -13.29
C PRO A 95 -3.21 0.41 -13.55
N ARG A 96 -3.77 -0.16 -12.49
CA ARG A 96 -4.80 -1.21 -12.57
C ARG A 96 -6.04 -0.91 -11.75
N ALA A 97 -5.91 -0.16 -10.66
CA ALA A 97 -7.04 0.24 -9.83
C ALA A 97 -6.83 1.64 -9.23
N ILE A 98 -7.91 2.21 -8.71
CA ILE A 98 -7.86 3.36 -7.83
C ILE A 98 -8.57 2.99 -6.54
N LEU A 99 -7.90 3.18 -5.42
CA LEU A 99 -8.48 3.10 -4.09
C LEU A 99 -8.69 4.49 -3.49
N ARG A 100 -9.60 4.58 -2.53
CA ARG A 100 -9.79 5.75 -1.66
C ARG A 100 -9.56 5.36 -0.21
N VAL A 101 -8.74 6.13 0.49
CA VAL A 101 -8.49 5.97 1.92
C VAL A 101 -9.72 6.39 2.72
N LEU A 102 -10.24 5.49 3.55
CA LEU A 102 -11.39 5.71 4.41
C LEU A 102 -10.98 6.15 5.82
N SER A 103 -9.93 5.56 6.35
CA SER A 103 -9.40 5.89 7.67
C SER A 103 -7.90 5.65 7.74
N VAL A 104 -7.24 6.45 8.57
CA VAL A 104 -5.81 6.33 8.88
C VAL A 104 -5.65 6.29 10.39
N GLU A 105 -5.03 5.23 10.89
CA GLU A 105 -4.75 5.03 12.30
C GLU A 105 -3.24 4.82 12.50
N ARG A 106 -2.78 5.05 13.74
CA ARG A 106 -1.40 4.76 14.14
C ARG A 106 -1.41 3.75 15.27
N ALA A 107 -0.63 2.70 15.12
CA ALA A 107 -0.53 1.64 16.11
C ALA A 107 0.87 1.03 16.09
N SER A 108 1.28 0.44 17.21
CA SER A 108 2.46 -0.42 17.20
C SER A 108 2.15 -1.76 16.50
N PHE A 109 3.20 -2.46 16.08
CA PHE A 109 3.12 -3.81 15.51
C PHE A 109 2.35 -4.79 16.40
N PHE A 110 2.41 -4.60 17.71
CA PHE A 110 1.79 -5.48 18.70
C PHE A 110 0.29 -5.18 18.92
N GLU A 111 -0.15 -3.97 18.56
CA GLU A 111 -1.54 -3.52 18.71
C GLU A 111 -2.41 -3.84 17.49
N VAL A 112 -1.81 -4.23 16.37
CA VAL A 112 -2.55 -4.76 15.21
C VAL A 112 -3.36 -5.98 15.64
N ASP A 113 -4.66 -5.91 15.42
CA ASP A 113 -5.61 -6.97 15.77
C ASP A 113 -5.90 -7.90 14.58
N ALA A 114 -6.59 -9.00 14.88
CA ALA A 114 -6.96 -9.99 13.87
C ALA A 114 -7.96 -9.45 12.83
N GLN A 115 -8.75 -8.43 13.17
CA GLN A 115 -9.70 -7.83 12.23
C GLN A 115 -8.98 -6.99 11.18
N PHE A 116 -7.96 -6.25 11.57
CA PHE A 116 -7.11 -5.51 10.64
C PHE A 116 -6.29 -6.46 9.78
N ALA A 117 -5.64 -7.47 10.38
CA ALA A 117 -4.90 -8.49 9.64
C ALA A 117 -5.77 -9.21 8.59
N ALA A 118 -7.00 -9.58 8.94
CA ALA A 118 -7.93 -10.19 7.99
C ALA A 118 -8.37 -9.20 6.89
N ALA A 119 -8.46 -7.90 7.20
CA ALA A 119 -8.77 -6.87 6.21
C ALA A 119 -7.59 -6.58 5.26
N GLU A 120 -6.35 -6.85 5.67
CA GLU A 120 -5.20 -6.84 4.76
C GLU A 120 -5.26 -7.97 3.73
N GLY A 121 -6.09 -9.00 3.95
CA GLY A 121 -6.49 -9.95 2.91
C GLY A 121 -5.43 -10.97 2.49
N GLU A 122 -4.26 -10.98 3.14
CA GLU A 122 -3.12 -11.80 2.73
C GLU A 122 -3.10 -13.19 3.39
N GLY A 123 -2.58 -14.17 2.65
CA GLY A 123 -2.34 -15.52 3.16
C GLY A 123 -3.58 -16.24 3.69
N ASP A 124 -3.52 -16.69 4.94
CA ASP A 124 -4.62 -17.39 5.62
C ASP A 124 -5.53 -16.47 6.44
N LEU A 125 -5.39 -15.15 6.26
CA LEU A 125 -6.12 -14.09 6.97
C LEU A 125 -5.87 -14.04 8.49
N SER A 126 -4.88 -14.80 8.99
CA SER A 126 -4.56 -14.82 10.41
C SER A 126 -3.61 -13.69 10.82
N LEU A 127 -3.75 -13.23 12.07
CA LEU A 127 -2.79 -12.29 12.68
C LEU A 127 -1.38 -12.88 12.76
N GLU A 128 -1.26 -14.20 12.89
CA GLU A 128 0.02 -14.90 12.96
C GLU A 128 0.76 -14.84 11.63
N TYR A 129 0.06 -15.07 10.52
CA TYR A 129 0.59 -14.89 9.17
C TYR A 129 0.98 -13.45 8.91
N TRP A 130 0.07 -12.51 9.21
CA TRP A 130 0.31 -11.08 9.03
C TRP A 130 1.60 -10.64 9.74
N ARG A 131 1.78 -10.99 11.02
CA ARG A 131 2.99 -10.65 11.78
C ARG A 131 4.25 -11.25 11.16
N ALA A 132 4.20 -12.53 10.77
CA ALA A 132 5.35 -13.21 10.21
C ALA A 132 5.81 -12.59 8.88
N GLU A 133 4.89 -12.27 7.98
CA GLU A 133 5.24 -11.71 6.68
C GLU A 133 5.61 -10.22 6.76
N HIS A 134 4.89 -9.43 7.57
CA HIS A 134 5.20 -8.02 7.73
C HIS A 134 6.54 -7.79 8.45
N GLU A 135 6.90 -8.62 9.44
CA GLU A 135 8.22 -8.56 10.05
C GLU A 135 9.33 -8.86 9.02
N LYS A 136 9.15 -9.88 8.17
CA LYS A 136 10.12 -10.19 7.10
C LYS A 136 10.22 -9.04 6.09
N PHE A 137 9.08 -8.48 5.70
CA PHE A 137 8.99 -7.36 4.76
C PHE A 137 9.75 -6.15 5.30
N TRP A 138 9.40 -5.64 6.48
CA TRP A 138 10.06 -4.46 7.04
C TRP A 138 11.53 -4.69 7.37
N ARG A 139 11.92 -5.87 7.87
CA ARG A 139 13.36 -6.18 8.03
C ARG A 139 14.12 -6.13 6.71
N ARG A 140 13.50 -6.54 5.60
CA ARG A 140 14.13 -6.52 4.27
C ARG A 140 14.19 -5.12 3.71
N THR A 141 13.08 -4.38 3.71
CA THR A 141 13.01 -3.02 3.14
C THR A 141 13.80 -2.01 3.96
N GLN A 142 13.76 -2.08 5.29
CA GLN A 142 14.55 -1.17 6.13
C GLN A 142 16.05 -1.44 6.01
N LYS A 143 16.45 -2.71 5.82
CA LYS A 143 17.85 -3.06 5.59
C LYS A 143 18.39 -2.49 4.28
N SER A 144 17.56 -2.32 3.25
CA SER A 144 17.99 -1.73 1.97
C SER A 144 18.36 -0.24 2.12
N ILE A 145 17.79 0.43 3.11
CA ILE A 145 18.12 1.83 3.49
C ILE A 145 19.08 1.92 4.69
N GLY A 146 19.70 0.80 5.09
CA GLY A 146 20.73 0.76 6.14
C GLY A 146 20.19 0.79 7.57
N VAL A 147 18.90 0.49 7.77
CA VAL A 147 18.25 0.42 9.08
C VAL A 147 18.04 -1.03 9.49
N ASP A 148 18.49 -1.41 10.70
CA ASP A 148 18.21 -2.71 11.30
C ASP A 148 16.91 -2.64 12.11
N TRP A 149 15.79 -2.74 11.40
CA TRP A 149 14.46 -2.59 11.99
C TRP A 149 14.03 -3.83 12.78
N LYS A 150 13.29 -3.60 13.86
CA LYS A 150 12.62 -4.64 14.66
C LYS A 150 11.22 -4.18 15.08
N PRO A 151 10.29 -5.12 15.35
CA PRO A 151 8.92 -4.78 15.79
C PRO A 151 8.86 -3.80 16.97
N GLU A 152 9.81 -3.86 17.91
CA GLU A 152 9.85 -2.98 19.07
C GLU A 152 10.11 -1.50 18.73
N ASP A 153 10.64 -1.21 17.55
CA ASP A 153 10.83 0.17 17.09
C ASP A 153 9.48 0.89 16.92
N THR A 154 8.40 0.12 16.68
CA THR A 154 7.03 0.65 16.60
C THR A 154 6.44 1.14 17.92
N LEU A 155 7.12 0.88 19.04
CA LEU A 155 6.74 1.40 20.36
C LEU A 155 7.29 2.82 20.62
N GLN A 156 8.17 3.33 19.75
CA GLN A 156 8.74 4.66 19.89
C GLN A 156 7.91 5.69 19.13
N PRO A 157 7.83 6.95 19.62
CA PRO A 157 7.19 8.03 18.87
C PRO A 157 7.78 8.20 17.47
N GLY A 158 6.94 8.13 16.44
CA GLY A 158 7.34 8.22 15.04
C GLY A 158 7.81 6.89 14.42
N GLY A 159 7.85 5.80 15.20
CA GLY A 159 8.11 4.45 14.70
C GLY A 159 6.84 3.65 14.41
N GLU A 160 5.66 4.21 14.71
CA GLU A 160 4.38 3.49 14.60
C GLU A 160 4.11 3.01 13.17
N LEU A 161 3.23 2.02 13.04
CA LEU A 161 2.62 1.70 11.76
C LEU A 161 1.59 2.77 11.41
N VAL A 162 1.51 3.11 10.13
CA VAL A 162 0.38 3.83 9.55
C VAL A 162 -0.56 2.76 8.97
N LEU A 163 -1.74 2.65 9.56
CA LEU A 163 -2.75 1.65 9.22
C LEU A 163 -3.86 2.32 8.43
N GLU A 164 -4.06 1.89 7.20
CA GLU A 164 -5.06 2.46 6.30
C GLU A 164 -6.17 1.44 6.04
N ARG A 165 -7.41 1.89 6.10
CA ARG A 165 -8.54 1.18 5.50
C ARG A 165 -8.95 1.89 4.24
N PHE A 166 -9.29 1.14 3.20
CA PHE A 166 -9.64 1.72 1.91
C PHE A 166 -10.79 0.95 1.26
N GLU A 167 -11.37 1.59 0.25
CA GLU A 167 -12.28 0.96 -0.71
C GLU A 167 -11.70 1.09 -2.12
N LEU A 168 -12.04 0.15 -3.01
CA LEU A 168 -11.79 0.30 -4.43
C LEU A 168 -12.85 1.20 -5.05
N CYS A 169 -12.42 2.16 -5.86
CA CYS A 169 -13.28 3.15 -6.50
C CYS A 169 -13.32 3.00 -8.02
N TRP A 170 -12.28 2.41 -8.62
CA TRP A 170 -12.11 2.27 -10.06
C TRP A 170 -11.20 1.08 -10.39
N PRO A 171 -11.42 0.36 -11.50
CA PRO A 171 -12.55 0.50 -12.43
C PRO A 171 -13.87 0.01 -11.80
N MET A 172 -15.01 0.38 -12.41
CA MET A 172 -16.34 0.16 -11.82
C MET A 172 -16.66 -1.31 -11.52
N GLU A 173 -16.09 -2.25 -12.28
CA GLU A 173 -16.26 -3.69 -12.04
C GLU A 173 -15.63 -4.19 -10.73
N HIS A 174 -14.69 -3.43 -10.16
CA HIS A 174 -14.01 -3.75 -8.90
C HIS A 174 -14.37 -2.80 -7.76
N ALA A 175 -15.20 -1.79 -8.02
CA ALA A 175 -15.57 -0.80 -7.01
C ALA A 175 -16.48 -1.41 -5.93
N ASP A 176 -16.28 -0.99 -4.68
CA ASP A 176 -17.09 -1.42 -3.51
C ASP A 176 -18.45 -0.71 -3.41
#